data_AF-A0A139HYP1-F1
#
_entry.id   AF-A0A139HYP1-F1
#
_cell.length_a   1.000
_cell.length_b   1.000
_cell.length_c   1.000
_cell.angle_alpha   90.00
_cell.angle_beta   90.00
_cell.angle_gamma   90.00
#
_symmetry.space_group_name_H-M   'P 1'
#
loop_
_entity.id
_entity.type
_entity.pdbx_description
1 polymer ?
#
loop_
_entity_poly.entity_id
_entity_poly.type
_entity_poly.pdbx_seq_one_letter_code
_entity_poly.pdbx_strand_id
1 'polypeptide(L)'
;MSHRKFEAPRHGSLAFLPRKRASRHRGKVKSFPKDDPKKPVHLTAAMGYKAGMSTIVRDLDRPGAKLHKKEIVEAVTVIETPPMVVVGLVGYIETPRGLRSLTTVWAEHLSDEVKRRFYKNWYKSKKKAFTKYAKKHSEESGKNITRDLERIKKYCTVVRVLAHTQISKTPLKQKKAHLMEIQVNGGSIADKVDFGHGLFEKPVEIDSIFEQDEMIDCIAVTKGHGFQGVTSRWGTKKLPRKTHKGLRKVACIGAWHPSHVQWTVARAGQMGYHHRTSVNHKVYRIGKGTDEGNATTDFDHSKKQITPMGGFVRYGEVKNDFVMLKGSVPGVKKRVMTLRKSMFVHTSRRALEKVELKWIDTSSKFGHGAYQTPAEKKQFVGTLKKDLTQSSPYETRPNYHYSTMPTVKEICMQNLASNLSIWEHENHTIQHAVIADSGTSQILLICVCDGQEDFEEIRACKNFEANGVTYKIIGTLTREEVAGQDMFVVEFERDEGLREFFDARYRIKNQPKYYSRVIMRHLQELEDERGEQEVRRKEKKRAKRERQRAKKACAKLDSAP
;
A
#
# COMPACT_ATOMS: atom_id res chain seq x y z
N MET A 1 4.12 54.18 -22.85
CA MET A 1 3.81 52.74 -23.02
C MET A 1 2.51 52.61 -23.79
N SER A 2 2.46 51.82 -24.87
CA SER A 2 1.20 51.57 -25.57
C SER A 2 0.27 50.72 -24.70
N HIS A 3 -1.02 51.05 -24.70
CA HIS A 3 -2.03 50.15 -24.16
C HIS A 3 -2.05 48.83 -24.96
N ARG A 4 -2.54 47.76 -24.35
CA ARG A 4 -2.66 46.46 -25.01
C ARG A 4 -3.73 46.55 -26.09
N LYS A 5 -3.36 46.26 -27.35
CA LYS A 5 -4.25 46.39 -28.52
C LYS A 5 -5.60 45.66 -28.41
N PHE A 6 -5.60 44.44 -27.86
CA PHE A 6 -6.81 43.66 -27.62
C PHE A 6 -6.79 43.07 -26.22
N GLU A 7 -7.79 43.42 -25.43
CA GLU A 7 -7.93 42.92 -24.07
C GLU A 7 -8.30 41.43 -24.06
N ALA A 8 -7.75 40.71 -23.09
CA ALA A 8 -8.10 39.32 -22.83
C ALA A 8 -7.84 39.01 -21.36
N PRO A 9 -8.55 38.04 -20.77
CA PRO A 9 -8.33 37.66 -19.38
C PRO A 9 -6.90 37.17 -19.14
N ARG A 10 -6.48 37.28 -17.88
CA ARG A 10 -5.17 36.78 -17.44
C ARG A 10 -5.09 35.26 -17.56
N HIS A 11 -3.92 34.75 -17.94
CA HIS A 11 -3.63 33.32 -17.91
C HIS A 11 -3.36 32.83 -16.48
N GLY A 12 -4.38 32.26 -15.86
CA GLY A 12 -4.32 31.60 -14.55
C GLY A 12 -4.59 32.54 -13.37
N SER A 13 -5.16 31.96 -12.31
CA SER A 13 -5.48 32.68 -11.09
C SER A 13 -4.25 32.87 -10.19
N LEU A 14 -4.06 34.11 -9.72
CA LEU A 14 -2.97 34.48 -8.80
C LEU A 14 -3.19 33.95 -7.38
N ALA A 15 -4.43 33.62 -7.00
CA ALA A 15 -4.76 33.09 -5.67
C ALA A 15 -4.10 31.73 -5.36
N PHE A 16 -3.62 31.03 -6.39
CA PHE A 16 -2.95 29.74 -6.26
C PHE A 16 -1.42 29.82 -6.36
N LEU A 17 -0.86 31.02 -6.22
CA LEU A 17 0.59 31.25 -6.12
C LEU A 17 1.07 31.17 -4.66
N PRO A 18 2.36 30.83 -4.44
CA PRO A 18 3.29 30.29 -5.42
C PRO A 18 2.91 28.86 -5.84
N ARG A 19 3.02 28.54 -7.13
CA ARG A 19 2.75 27.20 -7.67
C ARG A 19 3.94 26.25 -7.43
N LYS A 20 4.12 25.87 -6.16
CA LYS A 20 5.15 24.94 -5.67
C LYS A 20 4.56 23.62 -5.18
N ARG A 21 5.41 22.63 -4.94
CA ARG A 21 5.00 21.34 -4.34
C ARG A 21 4.45 21.58 -2.93
N ALA A 22 3.38 20.87 -2.59
CA ALA A 22 2.88 20.80 -1.23
C ALA A 22 3.93 20.15 -0.31
N SER A 23 4.12 20.72 0.87
CA SER A 23 5.05 20.19 1.89
C SER A 23 4.54 18.91 2.56
N ARG A 24 3.22 18.67 2.51
CA ARG A 24 2.57 17.51 3.12
C ARG A 24 1.85 16.69 2.05
N HIS A 25 1.85 15.38 2.23
CA HIS A 25 1.17 14.44 1.32
C HIS A 25 -0.35 14.40 1.55
N ARG A 26 -0.78 14.48 2.81
CA ARG A 26 -2.20 14.53 3.19
C ARG A 26 -2.76 15.93 2.99
N GLY A 27 -4.04 16.01 2.61
CA GLY A 27 -4.83 17.23 2.75
C GLY A 27 -4.78 17.76 4.18
N LYS A 28 -4.24 18.98 4.37
CA LYS A 28 -4.37 19.68 5.65
C LYS A 28 -5.70 20.45 5.63
N VAL A 29 -6.56 20.21 6.61
CA VAL A 29 -7.70 21.08 6.90
C VAL A 29 -7.14 22.36 7.50
N LYS A 30 -7.34 23.51 6.83
CA LYS A 30 -6.89 24.82 7.33
C LYS A 30 -7.97 25.52 8.16
N SER A 31 -9.23 25.19 7.89
CA SER A 31 -10.41 25.74 8.55
C SER A 31 -11.41 24.60 8.66
N PHE A 32 -12.02 24.43 9.83
CA PHE A 32 -13.15 23.54 10.03
C PHE A 32 -14.46 24.32 9.86
N PRO A 33 -15.60 23.65 9.63
CA PRO A 33 -16.90 24.30 9.61
C PRO A 33 -17.11 25.13 10.88
N LYS A 34 -17.88 26.22 10.75
CA LYS A 34 -18.22 27.04 11.91
C LYS A 34 -18.94 26.18 12.95
N ASP A 35 -18.59 26.40 14.21
CA ASP A 35 -19.17 25.68 15.32
C ASP A 35 -20.52 26.29 15.70
N ASP A 36 -21.47 25.44 16.09
CA ASP A 36 -22.82 25.82 16.49
C ASP A 36 -23.19 25.04 17.76
N PRO A 37 -23.12 25.66 18.95
CA PRO A 37 -23.37 24.99 20.22
C PRO A 37 -24.78 24.38 20.35
N LYS A 38 -25.74 24.81 19.53
CA LYS A 38 -27.13 24.30 19.57
C LYS A 38 -27.27 22.92 18.93
N LYS A 39 -26.30 22.51 18.11
CA LYS A 39 -26.32 21.21 17.43
C LYS A 39 -25.72 20.12 18.32
N PRO A 40 -26.13 18.85 18.13
CA PRO A 40 -25.49 17.74 18.81
C PRO A 40 -24.01 17.67 18.44
N VAL A 41 -23.22 17.13 19.39
CA VAL A 41 -21.79 16.98 19.23
C VAL A 41 -21.49 16.00 18.09
N HIS A 42 -20.64 16.40 17.14
CA HIS A 42 -20.31 15.59 15.96
C HIS A 42 -18.89 15.85 15.46
N LEU A 43 -18.38 14.89 14.68
CA LEU A 43 -17.11 15.01 13.96
C LEU A 43 -17.29 15.73 12.62
N THR A 44 -16.27 16.49 12.21
CA THR A 44 -16.37 17.40 11.06
C THR A 44 -15.63 16.92 9.81
N ALA A 45 -14.81 15.86 9.92
CA ALA A 45 -13.97 15.39 8.83
C ALA A 45 -13.58 13.92 9.00
N ALA A 46 -13.26 13.27 7.89
CA ALA A 46 -12.73 11.92 7.83
C ALA A 46 -11.56 11.79 6.84
N MET A 47 -10.89 10.64 6.84
CA MET A 47 -9.88 10.28 5.83
C MET A 47 -10.33 9.09 5.01
N GLY A 48 -10.00 9.13 3.71
CA GLY A 48 -10.21 8.02 2.79
C GLY A 48 -9.11 7.95 1.75
N TYR A 49 -9.13 6.91 0.93
CA TYR A 49 -8.17 6.66 -0.14
C TYR A 49 -8.88 6.61 -1.48
N LYS A 50 -8.40 7.38 -2.45
CA LYS A 50 -8.98 7.40 -3.80
C LYS A 50 -8.78 6.03 -4.47
N ALA A 51 -9.85 5.25 -4.64
CA ALA A 51 -9.80 3.95 -5.28
C ALA A 51 -9.78 4.10 -6.81
N GLY A 52 -10.85 4.71 -7.34
CA GLY A 52 -11.01 4.89 -8.77
C GLY A 52 -12.23 5.74 -9.12
N MET A 53 -12.64 5.65 -10.37
CA MET A 53 -13.83 6.32 -10.87
C MET A 53 -14.68 5.31 -11.63
N SER A 54 -15.98 5.52 -11.63
CA SER A 54 -16.95 4.79 -12.43
C SER A 54 -18.01 5.75 -12.95
N THR A 55 -19.07 5.22 -13.55
CA THR A 55 -20.25 5.96 -13.97
C THR A 55 -21.48 5.40 -13.30
N ILE A 56 -22.49 6.26 -13.13
CA ILE A 56 -23.81 5.90 -12.62
C ILE A 56 -24.88 6.37 -13.58
N VAL A 57 -26.08 5.79 -13.47
CA VAL A 57 -27.33 6.35 -13.99
C VAL A 57 -28.21 6.71 -12.80
N ARG A 58 -28.84 7.88 -12.90
CA ARG A 58 -29.87 8.34 -11.95
C ARG A 58 -30.90 9.19 -12.66
N ASP A 59 -32.07 9.33 -12.05
CA ASP A 59 -33.03 10.32 -12.48
C ASP A 59 -32.65 11.71 -11.96
N LEU A 60 -32.79 12.71 -12.83
CA LEU A 60 -32.61 14.11 -12.44
C LEU A 60 -33.95 14.71 -11.97
N ASP A 61 -34.16 14.74 -10.66
CA ASP A 61 -35.29 15.46 -10.07
C ASP A 61 -34.90 16.92 -9.75
N ARG A 62 -34.95 17.77 -10.78
CA ARG A 62 -34.78 19.21 -10.61
C ARG A 62 -35.79 20.03 -11.43
N PRO A 63 -36.90 20.49 -10.83
CA PRO A 63 -37.86 21.34 -11.52
C PRO A 63 -37.20 22.57 -12.15
N GLY A 64 -37.47 22.80 -13.43
CA GLY A 64 -36.89 23.88 -14.25
C GLY A 64 -35.60 23.50 -15.00
N ALA A 65 -35.02 22.32 -14.78
CA ALA A 65 -33.91 21.83 -15.59
C ALA A 65 -34.42 21.19 -16.90
N LYS A 66 -33.69 21.38 -18.01
CA LYS A 66 -34.01 20.75 -19.32
C LYS A 66 -34.11 19.22 -19.26
N LEU A 67 -33.38 18.61 -18.33
CA LEU A 67 -33.31 17.16 -18.14
C LEU A 67 -34.13 16.69 -16.93
N HIS A 68 -35.07 17.50 -16.41
CA HIS A 68 -35.93 17.09 -15.30
C HIS A 68 -36.71 15.82 -15.65
N LYS A 69 -36.76 14.86 -14.72
CA LYS A 69 -37.37 13.53 -14.89
C LYS A 69 -36.79 12.72 -16.06
N LYS A 70 -35.54 13.00 -16.43
CA LYS A 70 -34.78 12.19 -17.39
C LYS A 70 -33.63 11.50 -16.69
N GLU A 71 -33.30 10.34 -17.21
CA GLU A 71 -32.09 9.61 -16.82
C GLU A 71 -30.86 10.36 -17.29
N ILE A 72 -29.90 10.51 -16.39
CA ILE A 72 -28.60 11.11 -16.69
C ILE A 72 -27.48 10.17 -16.27
N VAL A 73 -26.43 10.13 -17.09
CA VAL A 73 -25.19 9.44 -16.78
C VAL A 73 -24.22 10.44 -16.17
N GLU A 74 -23.69 10.11 -15.00
CA GLU A 74 -22.71 10.97 -14.33
C GLU A 74 -21.47 10.18 -13.92
N ALA A 75 -20.30 10.80 -14.09
CA ALA A 75 -19.04 10.25 -13.59
C ALA A 75 -18.97 10.40 -12.07
N VAL A 76 -18.47 9.38 -11.40
CA VAL A 76 -18.31 9.33 -9.94
C VAL A 76 -16.90 8.91 -9.55
N THR A 77 -16.45 9.36 -8.38
CA THR A 77 -15.22 8.89 -7.74
C THR A 77 -15.58 8.04 -6.53
N VAL A 78 -15.00 6.85 -6.46
CA VAL A 78 -15.07 5.97 -5.28
C VAL A 78 -13.85 6.23 -4.38
N ILE A 79 -14.12 6.50 -3.12
CA ILE A 79 -13.11 6.70 -2.07
C ILE A 79 -13.35 5.63 -1.01
N GLU A 80 -12.40 4.72 -0.84
CA GLU A 80 -12.44 3.73 0.24
C GLU A 80 -12.09 4.39 1.57
N THR A 81 -12.94 4.19 2.56
CA THR A 81 -12.90 4.82 3.88
C THR A 81 -12.88 3.73 4.95
N PRO A 82 -11.73 3.06 5.18
CA PRO A 82 -11.62 2.15 6.32
C PRO A 82 -11.88 2.91 7.62
N PRO A 83 -12.45 2.27 8.66
CA PRO A 83 -12.73 2.93 9.93
C PRO A 83 -11.50 3.64 10.50
N MET A 84 -11.71 4.83 11.06
CA MET A 84 -10.65 5.58 11.74
C MET A 84 -10.67 5.27 13.21
N VAL A 85 -9.51 5.08 13.84
CA VAL A 85 -9.46 4.89 15.30
C VAL A 85 -9.09 6.21 15.96
N VAL A 86 -9.88 6.59 16.95
CA VAL A 86 -9.62 7.76 17.79
C VAL A 86 -8.64 7.38 18.89
N VAL A 87 -7.56 8.15 19.03
CA VAL A 87 -6.42 7.84 19.90
C VAL A 87 -6.01 8.97 20.83
N GLY A 88 -6.72 10.09 20.80
CA GLY A 88 -6.41 11.20 21.67
C GLY A 88 -7.30 12.42 21.44
N LEU A 89 -7.07 13.43 22.25
CA LEU A 89 -7.82 14.68 22.28
C LEU A 89 -6.88 15.86 22.51
N VAL A 90 -7.08 16.95 21.78
CA VAL A 90 -6.28 18.17 21.85
C VAL A 90 -7.21 19.32 22.18
N GLY A 91 -6.92 20.00 23.29
CA GLY A 91 -7.58 21.25 23.65
C GLY A 91 -6.81 22.46 23.12
N TYR A 92 -7.52 23.43 22.57
CA TYR A 92 -6.98 24.69 22.08
C TYR A 92 -7.55 25.86 22.88
N ILE A 93 -6.66 26.76 23.32
CA ILE A 93 -7.01 28.05 23.91
C ILE A 93 -6.94 29.11 22.81
N GLU A 94 -7.89 30.03 22.83
CA GLU A 94 -7.84 31.26 22.05
C GLU A 94 -6.96 32.29 22.76
N THR A 95 -5.88 32.69 22.10
CA THR A 95 -5.00 33.77 22.58
C THR A 95 -5.09 34.94 21.61
N PRO A 96 -4.66 36.16 21.99
CA PRO A 96 -4.63 37.30 21.07
C PRO A 96 -3.80 37.07 19.79
N ARG A 97 -2.90 36.06 19.79
CA ARG A 97 -2.09 35.65 18.63
C ARG A 97 -2.73 34.52 17.80
N GLY A 98 -3.92 34.05 18.19
CA GLY A 98 -4.64 32.92 17.59
C GLY A 98 -4.71 31.70 18.51
N LEU A 99 -5.15 30.57 17.94
CA LEU A 99 -5.30 29.30 18.67
C LEU A 99 -3.95 28.69 19.04
N ARG A 100 -3.80 28.34 20.32
CA ARG A 100 -2.63 27.62 20.85
C ARG A 100 -3.08 26.32 21.50
N SER A 101 -2.39 25.22 21.19
CA SER A 101 -2.63 23.93 21.86
C SER A 101 -2.27 24.04 23.35
N LEU A 102 -3.21 23.72 24.22
CA LEU A 102 -3.01 23.69 25.68
C LEU A 102 -2.43 22.35 26.11
N THR A 103 -3.17 21.28 25.88
CA THR A 103 -2.81 19.92 26.28
C THR A 103 -3.25 18.92 25.22
N THR A 104 -2.52 17.82 25.10
CA THR A 104 -2.89 16.67 24.31
C THR A 104 -3.00 15.45 25.21
N VAL A 105 -4.18 14.87 25.28
CA VAL A 105 -4.47 13.62 25.96
C VAL A 105 -4.39 12.50 24.92
N TRP A 106 -3.71 11.40 25.25
CA TRP A 106 -3.67 10.20 24.42
C TRP A 106 -4.38 9.04 25.11
N ALA A 107 -4.93 8.14 24.31
CA ALA A 107 -5.43 6.85 24.76
C ALA A 107 -4.29 5.96 25.31
N GLU A 108 -4.66 4.93 26.06
CA GLU A 108 -3.72 4.03 26.71
C GLU A 108 -3.03 3.11 25.70
N HIS A 109 -3.83 2.44 24.88
CA HIS A 109 -3.38 1.44 23.93
C HIS A 109 -3.36 1.98 22.50
N LEU A 110 -2.15 2.29 22.03
CA LEU A 110 -1.94 2.71 20.66
C LEU A 110 -1.46 1.55 19.78
N SER A 111 -2.14 1.36 18.65
CA SER A 111 -1.76 0.38 17.63
C SER A 111 -0.36 0.64 17.03
N ASP A 112 0.28 -0.42 16.55
CA ASP A 112 1.58 -0.31 15.88
C ASP A 112 1.53 0.53 14.60
N GLU A 113 0.37 0.58 13.93
CA GLU A 113 0.18 1.39 12.72
C GLU A 113 0.35 2.89 12.97
N VAL A 114 -0.20 3.40 14.09
CA VAL A 114 -0.04 4.80 14.48
C VAL A 114 1.33 5.03 15.12
N LYS A 115 1.87 4.09 15.88
CA LYS A 115 3.25 4.19 16.41
C LYS A 115 4.28 4.33 15.29
N ARG A 116 4.08 3.66 14.14
CA ARG A 116 4.91 3.88 12.92
C ARG A 116 4.94 5.33 12.47
N ARG A 117 3.94 6.17 12.79
CA ARG A 117 3.90 7.61 12.45
C ARG A 117 5.13 8.35 13.00
N PHE A 118 5.56 7.99 14.21
CA PHE A 118 6.64 8.62 14.97
C PHE A 118 8.04 8.14 14.56
N TYR A 119 8.15 7.14 13.68
CA TYR A 119 9.42 6.63 13.19
C TYR A 119 9.58 6.86 11.69
N LYS A 120 10.83 7.12 11.26
CA LYS A 120 11.22 7.04 9.85
C LYS A 120 11.45 5.60 9.44
N ASN A 121 12.19 4.83 10.25
CA ASN A 121 12.43 3.41 10.06
C ASN A 121 11.93 2.62 11.27
N TRP A 122 10.81 1.91 11.08
CA TRP A 122 10.19 1.11 12.14
C TRP A 122 11.03 -0.12 12.52
N TYR A 123 11.57 -0.82 11.53
CA TYR A 123 12.26 -2.09 11.71
C TYR A 123 13.56 -1.95 12.52
N LYS A 124 14.34 -0.90 12.27
CA LYS A 124 15.58 -0.62 13.01
C LYS A 124 15.38 0.04 14.37
N SER A 125 14.14 0.43 14.70
CA SER A 125 13.86 1.15 15.95
C SER A 125 13.59 0.18 17.10
N LYS A 126 13.90 0.59 18.33
CA LYS A 126 13.50 -0.13 19.56
C LYS A 126 11.99 0.00 19.87
N LYS A 127 11.20 0.69 19.02
CA LYS A 127 9.74 0.87 19.14
C LYS A 127 9.24 1.40 20.50
N LYS A 128 10.00 2.30 21.14
CA LYS A 128 9.71 2.86 22.48
C LYS A 128 8.68 4.01 22.54
N ALA A 129 7.99 4.32 21.44
CA ALA A 129 6.98 5.38 21.42
C ALA A 129 5.80 4.99 22.33
N PHE A 130 5.40 5.91 23.20
CA PHE A 130 4.30 5.76 24.18
C PHE A 130 4.49 4.68 25.25
N THR A 131 5.64 4.00 25.36
CA THR A 131 5.82 2.97 26.39
C THR A 131 5.79 3.54 27.82
N LYS A 132 6.42 4.70 28.04
CA LYS A 132 6.36 5.40 29.34
C LYS A 132 4.97 5.96 29.63
N TYR A 133 4.26 6.40 28.58
CA TYR A 133 2.92 6.96 28.70
C TYR A 133 1.92 5.88 29.15
N ALA A 134 1.93 4.72 28.49
CA ALA A 134 1.09 3.58 28.87
C ALA A 134 1.41 3.10 30.30
N LYS A 135 2.70 2.96 30.65
CA LYS A 135 3.12 2.58 32.02
C LYS A 135 2.62 3.57 33.08
N LYS A 136 2.74 4.88 32.81
CA LYS A 136 2.24 5.91 33.73
C LYS A 136 0.71 5.88 33.85
N HIS A 137 0.01 5.58 32.75
CA HIS A 137 -1.44 5.43 32.75
C HIS A 137 -1.89 4.29 33.67
N SER A 138 -1.24 3.13 33.56
CA SER A 138 -1.55 1.96 34.38
C SER A 138 -1.18 2.14 35.86
N GLU A 139 -0.04 2.76 36.17
CA GLU A 139 0.43 2.94 37.56
C GLU A 139 -0.37 4.00 38.33
N GLU A 140 -0.77 5.10 37.66
CA GLU A 140 -1.45 6.21 38.32
C GLU A 140 -2.98 6.19 38.12
N SER A 141 -3.53 5.07 37.61
CA SER A 141 -4.97 4.89 37.33
C SER A 141 -5.58 6.07 36.56
N GLY A 142 -4.87 6.55 35.53
CA GLY A 142 -5.37 7.64 34.67
C GLY A 142 -5.54 9.02 35.33
N LYS A 143 -5.10 9.25 36.59
CA LYS A 143 -5.28 10.54 37.29
C LYS A 143 -4.80 11.76 36.48
N ASN A 144 -3.67 11.64 35.78
CA ASN A 144 -3.18 12.71 34.91
C ASN A 144 -4.12 13.00 33.73
N ILE A 145 -4.74 11.95 33.16
CA ILE A 145 -5.67 12.11 32.04
C ILE A 145 -6.91 12.86 32.53
N THR A 146 -7.51 12.45 33.65
CA THR A 146 -8.68 13.13 34.21
C THR A 146 -8.38 14.61 34.47
N ARG A 147 -7.24 14.91 35.12
CA ARG A 147 -6.79 16.28 35.35
C ARG A 147 -6.62 17.06 34.04
N ASP A 148 -6.01 16.45 33.03
CA ASP A 148 -5.75 17.09 31.75
C ASP A 148 -7.05 17.30 30.95
N LEU A 149 -8.03 16.40 31.06
CA LEU A 149 -9.38 16.55 30.51
C LEU A 149 -10.14 17.69 31.19
N GLU A 150 -10.12 17.77 32.52
CA GLU A 150 -10.70 18.88 33.29
C GLU A 150 -10.07 20.22 32.90
N ARG A 151 -8.75 20.24 32.68
CA ARG A 151 -8.04 21.42 32.19
C ARG A 151 -8.52 21.85 30.81
N ILE A 152 -8.82 20.89 29.92
CA ILE A 152 -9.41 21.18 28.61
C ILE A 152 -10.82 21.73 28.77
N LYS A 153 -11.67 21.12 29.61
CA LYS A 153 -13.02 21.61 29.90
C LYS A 153 -13.03 23.05 30.41
N LYS A 154 -12.06 23.41 31.26
CA LYS A 154 -11.99 24.73 31.91
C LYS A 154 -11.47 25.86 31.00
N TYR A 155 -10.43 25.60 30.20
CA TYR A 155 -9.68 26.69 29.53
C TYR A 155 -9.82 26.71 28.00
N CYS A 156 -10.23 25.60 27.37
CA CYS A 156 -10.19 25.51 25.91
C CYS A 156 -11.48 25.99 25.26
N THR A 157 -11.35 26.68 24.13
CA THR A 157 -12.47 27.11 23.29
C THR A 157 -12.74 26.14 22.13
N VAL A 158 -11.72 25.38 21.71
CA VAL A 158 -11.83 24.42 20.62
C VAL A 158 -11.26 23.07 21.06
N VAL A 159 -12.02 22.01 20.78
CA VAL A 159 -11.62 20.63 21.04
C VAL A 159 -11.44 19.89 19.72
N ARG A 160 -10.34 19.14 19.60
CA ARG A 160 -10.08 18.29 18.44
C ARG A 160 -9.70 16.89 18.85
N VAL A 161 -10.27 15.91 18.18
CA VAL A 161 -9.92 14.51 18.34
C VAL A 161 -8.73 14.17 17.44
N LEU A 162 -7.81 13.36 17.94
CA LEU A 162 -6.73 12.74 17.17
C LEU A 162 -7.21 11.39 16.66
N ALA A 163 -7.40 11.29 15.34
CA ALA A 163 -7.83 10.05 14.69
C ALA A 163 -6.77 9.57 13.70
N HIS A 164 -6.57 8.26 13.62
CA HIS A 164 -5.71 7.66 12.61
C HIS A 164 -6.46 6.69 11.70
N THR A 165 -6.02 6.62 10.44
CA THR A 165 -6.52 5.61 9.48
C THR A 165 -6.06 4.21 9.86
N GLN A 166 -6.83 3.17 9.54
CA GLN A 166 -6.38 1.78 9.53
C GLN A 166 -5.93 1.40 8.11
N ILE A 167 -4.64 1.53 7.83
CA ILE A 167 -4.13 1.35 6.45
C ILE A 167 -3.91 -0.13 6.10
N SER A 168 -3.72 -1.00 7.11
CA SER A 168 -3.61 -2.45 6.92
C SER A 168 -4.86 -3.06 6.28
N LYS A 169 -6.03 -2.47 6.51
CA LYS A 169 -7.30 -2.89 5.93
C LYS A 169 -7.43 -2.56 4.44
N THR A 170 -6.55 -1.72 3.91
CA THR A 170 -6.57 -1.32 2.48
C THR A 170 -5.59 -2.16 1.66
N PRO A 171 -5.78 -2.29 0.33
CA PRO A 171 -4.83 -3.01 -0.55
C PRO A 171 -3.49 -2.27 -0.76
N LEU A 172 -3.17 -1.29 0.08
CA LEU A 172 -2.00 -0.43 -0.05
C LEU A 172 -0.77 -1.07 0.60
N LYS A 173 0.38 -0.97 -0.07
CA LYS A 173 1.67 -1.45 0.48
C LYS A 173 2.13 -0.66 1.72
N GLN A 174 1.60 0.55 1.94
CA GLN A 174 1.99 1.41 3.05
C GLN A 174 1.36 0.89 4.35
N LYS A 175 2.18 0.55 5.36
CA LYS A 175 1.71 0.13 6.70
C LYS A 175 1.62 1.26 7.73
N LYS A 176 2.02 2.49 7.34
CA LYS A 176 2.12 3.65 8.24
C LYS A 176 0.82 4.44 8.24
N ALA A 177 0.05 4.40 9.32
CA ALA A 177 -1.24 5.10 9.43
C ALA A 177 -1.10 6.62 9.36
N HIS A 178 -2.05 7.30 8.73
CA HIS A 178 -2.13 8.77 8.75
C HIS A 178 -2.88 9.23 10.00
N LEU A 179 -2.24 10.10 10.81
CA LEU A 179 -2.80 10.67 12.04
C LEU A 179 -3.25 12.12 11.79
N MET A 180 -4.51 12.45 11.98
CA MET A 180 -5.06 13.79 11.82
C MET A 180 -5.79 14.28 13.06
N GLU A 181 -5.88 15.60 13.20
CA GLU A 181 -6.85 16.24 14.09
C GLU A 181 -8.17 16.44 13.34
N ILE A 182 -9.28 16.11 13.98
CA ILE A 182 -10.65 16.38 13.54
C ILE A 182 -11.30 17.26 14.59
N GLN A 183 -11.86 18.40 14.20
CA GLN A 183 -12.54 19.26 15.15
C GLN A 183 -13.90 18.68 15.52
N VAL A 184 -14.22 18.74 16.82
CA VAL A 184 -15.53 18.37 17.36
C VAL A 184 -16.36 19.66 17.45
N ASN A 185 -17.50 19.68 16.78
CA ASN A 185 -18.43 20.80 16.78
C ASN A 185 -19.75 20.38 17.46
N GLY A 186 -20.53 21.35 17.93
CA GLY A 186 -21.79 21.12 18.65
C GLY A 186 -21.64 21.07 20.16
N GLY A 187 -22.72 21.35 20.89
CA GLY A 187 -22.78 21.29 22.35
C GLY A 187 -21.82 22.23 23.09
N SER A 188 -21.74 22.04 24.41
CA SER A 188 -20.79 22.73 25.26
C SER A 188 -19.37 22.15 25.13
N ILE A 189 -18.36 22.84 25.68
CA ILE A 189 -16.99 22.31 25.69
C ILE A 189 -16.89 21.01 26.50
N ALA A 190 -17.66 20.88 27.58
CA ALA A 190 -17.70 19.65 28.38
C ALA A 190 -18.22 18.47 27.54
N ASP A 191 -19.34 18.67 26.83
CA ASP A 191 -19.92 17.64 25.97
C ASP A 191 -18.96 17.20 24.87
N LYS A 192 -18.20 18.14 24.28
CA LYS A 192 -17.17 17.83 23.28
C LYS A 192 -16.03 16.99 23.83
N VAL A 193 -15.60 17.28 25.06
CA VAL A 193 -14.54 16.51 25.73
C VAL A 193 -15.03 15.11 26.05
N ASP A 194 -16.24 14.98 26.59
CA ASP A 194 -16.83 13.69 26.97
C ASP A 194 -17.12 12.82 25.74
N PHE A 195 -17.66 13.42 24.68
CA PHE A 195 -17.81 12.75 23.38
C PHE A 195 -16.47 12.28 22.82
N GLY A 196 -15.46 13.15 22.79
CA GLY A 196 -14.14 12.81 22.25
C GLY A 196 -13.41 11.74 23.06
N HIS A 197 -13.53 11.78 24.40
CA HIS A 197 -12.99 10.76 25.29
C HIS A 197 -13.73 9.43 25.16
N GLY A 198 -15.06 9.45 25.04
CA GLY A 198 -15.88 8.26 24.84
C GLY A 198 -15.58 7.49 23.55
N LEU A 199 -14.92 8.13 22.58
CA LEU A 199 -14.45 7.53 21.33
C LEU A 199 -13.04 6.94 21.41
N PHE A 200 -12.31 7.07 22.54
CA PHE A 200 -10.94 6.54 22.65
C PHE A 200 -10.89 5.04 22.35
N GLU A 201 -9.94 4.66 21.50
CA GLU A 201 -9.66 3.28 21.06
C GLU A 201 -10.80 2.64 20.23
N LYS A 202 -11.88 3.37 19.98
CA LYS A 202 -13.02 2.90 19.19
C LYS A 202 -12.85 3.25 17.70
N PRO A 203 -13.34 2.37 16.81
CA PRO A 203 -13.46 2.69 15.39
C PRO A 203 -14.61 3.69 15.17
N VAL A 204 -14.35 4.69 14.33
CA VAL A 204 -15.32 5.66 13.82
C VAL A 204 -15.55 5.33 12.36
N GLU A 205 -16.78 4.97 12.04
CA GLU A 205 -17.25 4.66 10.70
C GLU A 205 -17.64 5.93 9.94
N ILE A 206 -17.69 5.84 8.61
CA ILE A 206 -17.85 7.02 7.75
C ILE A 206 -19.29 7.59 7.77
N ASP A 207 -20.28 6.72 7.98
CA ASP A 207 -21.70 7.02 8.12
C ASP A 207 -22.02 7.80 9.40
N SER A 208 -21.23 7.62 10.47
CA SER A 208 -21.35 8.45 11.68
C SER A 208 -20.94 9.91 11.46
N ILE A 209 -20.26 10.21 10.35
CA ILE A 209 -19.75 11.56 10.03
C ILE A 209 -20.54 12.18 8.87
N PHE A 210 -20.74 11.43 7.79
CA PHE A 210 -21.40 11.94 6.58
C PHE A 210 -22.68 11.19 6.30
N GLU A 211 -23.63 11.89 5.70
CA GLU A 211 -24.89 11.31 5.27
C GLU A 211 -24.93 11.18 3.74
N GLN A 212 -25.78 10.26 3.24
CA GLN A 212 -26.13 10.26 1.83
C GLN A 212 -26.77 11.60 1.47
N ASP A 213 -26.54 12.06 0.24
CA ASP A 213 -27.00 13.37 -0.23
C ASP A 213 -26.39 14.59 0.47
N GLU A 214 -25.42 14.42 1.36
CA GLU A 214 -24.67 15.55 1.90
C GLU A 214 -23.71 16.16 0.86
N MET A 215 -23.48 17.47 0.96
CA MET A 215 -22.42 18.16 0.21
C MET A 215 -21.16 18.26 1.06
N ILE A 216 -20.07 17.70 0.56
CA ILE A 216 -18.80 17.62 1.27
C ILE A 216 -17.65 18.26 0.48
N ASP A 217 -16.59 18.57 1.19
CA ASP A 217 -15.36 19.09 0.62
C ASP A 217 -14.26 18.01 0.61
N CYS A 218 -13.55 17.93 -0.51
CA CYS A 218 -12.49 16.96 -0.72
C CYS A 218 -11.13 17.67 -0.73
N ILE A 219 -10.32 17.43 0.30
CA ILE A 219 -9.02 18.08 0.49
C ILE A 219 -7.90 17.08 0.22
N ALA A 220 -7.11 17.35 -0.82
CA ALA A 220 -6.00 16.47 -1.19
C ALA A 220 -4.89 17.21 -1.93
N VAL A 221 -3.82 16.48 -2.21
CA VAL A 221 -2.75 16.93 -3.09
C VAL A 221 -3.09 16.54 -4.53
N THR A 222 -2.82 17.38 -5.52
CA THR A 222 -3.05 17.09 -6.96
C THR A 222 -1.99 16.17 -7.55
N LYS A 223 -2.27 15.49 -8.67
CA LYS A 223 -1.26 14.68 -9.38
C LYS A 223 -0.03 15.54 -9.69
N GLY A 224 1.17 15.01 -9.48
CA GLY A 224 2.40 15.70 -9.84
C GLY A 224 2.68 15.54 -11.33
N HIS A 225 3.01 16.63 -12.01
CA HIS A 225 3.42 16.63 -13.42
C HIS A 225 4.88 17.09 -13.60
N GLY A 226 5.62 17.30 -12.50
CA GLY A 226 7.02 17.72 -12.53
C GLY A 226 7.21 19.16 -12.99
N PHE A 227 8.38 19.45 -13.55
CA PHE A 227 8.69 20.72 -14.17
C PHE A 227 7.98 20.81 -15.53
N GLN A 228 7.21 21.88 -15.74
CA GLN A 228 6.43 22.09 -16.96
C GLN A 228 6.72 23.46 -17.56
N GLY A 229 6.69 23.52 -18.89
CA GLY A 229 6.80 24.77 -19.65
C GLY A 229 5.59 25.69 -19.44
N VAL A 230 5.69 26.93 -19.90
CA VAL A 230 4.69 27.97 -19.62
C VAL A 230 3.32 27.65 -20.25
N THR A 231 3.31 27.02 -21.42
CA THR A 231 2.09 26.59 -22.12
C THR A 231 1.29 25.59 -21.29
N SER A 232 1.87 24.44 -20.92
CA SER A 232 1.16 23.43 -20.13
C SER A 232 0.84 23.91 -18.72
N ARG A 233 1.75 24.67 -18.10
CA ARG A 233 1.59 25.14 -16.72
C ARG A 233 0.47 26.16 -16.59
N TRP A 234 0.41 27.15 -17.49
CA TRP A 234 -0.48 28.33 -17.38
C TRP A 234 -1.56 28.43 -18.46
N GLY A 235 -1.56 27.54 -19.46
CA GLY A 235 -2.50 27.61 -20.59
C GLY A 235 -2.23 28.81 -21.51
N THR A 236 -0.98 29.26 -21.60
CA THR A 236 -0.61 30.37 -22.50
C THR A 236 -0.73 29.96 -23.96
N LYS A 237 -1.15 30.89 -24.83
CA LYS A 237 -1.22 30.64 -26.28
C LYS A 237 0.18 30.37 -26.83
N LYS A 238 0.31 29.34 -27.66
CA LYS A 238 1.56 29.04 -28.38
C LYS A 238 1.86 30.16 -29.38
N LEU A 239 3.14 30.49 -29.57
CA LEU A 239 3.57 31.45 -30.58
C LEU A 239 3.45 30.84 -32.01
N PRO A 240 3.46 31.67 -33.06
CA PRO A 240 3.43 31.18 -34.44
C PRO A 240 4.54 30.17 -34.73
N ARG A 241 4.27 29.23 -35.65
CA ARG A 241 5.20 28.14 -35.99
C ARG A 241 6.59 28.62 -36.42
N LYS A 242 6.66 29.78 -37.11
CA LYS A 242 7.90 30.40 -37.62
C LYS A 242 8.75 31.10 -36.53
N THR A 243 8.37 31.03 -35.26
CA THR A 243 9.10 31.72 -34.18
C THR A 243 10.46 31.09 -33.94
N HIS A 244 11.53 31.88 -34.06
CA HIS A 244 12.89 31.45 -33.74
C HIS A 244 13.07 31.19 -32.23
N LYS A 245 13.93 30.23 -31.88
CA LYS A 245 14.19 29.77 -30.49
C LYS A 245 12.94 29.20 -29.78
N GLY A 246 12.02 28.59 -30.54
CA GLY A 246 10.89 27.81 -30.04
C GLY A 246 9.59 28.58 -29.78
N LEU A 247 8.47 27.87 -29.93
CA LEU A 247 7.11 28.45 -29.90
C LEU A 247 6.36 28.28 -28.57
N ARG A 248 6.84 27.43 -27.65
CA ARG A 248 6.16 27.11 -26.37
C ARG A 248 6.67 27.99 -25.21
N LYS A 249 6.74 29.29 -25.46
CA LYS A 249 7.24 30.31 -24.53
C LYS A 249 6.32 31.53 -24.52
N VAL A 250 6.48 32.39 -23.53
CA VAL A 250 5.89 33.73 -23.53
C VAL A 250 6.88 34.66 -24.22
N ALA A 251 6.42 35.48 -25.17
CA ALA A 251 7.29 36.36 -25.95
C ALA A 251 7.78 37.56 -25.11
N CYS A 252 6.86 38.32 -24.52
CA CYS A 252 7.17 39.47 -23.68
C CYS A 252 6.98 39.10 -22.19
N ILE A 253 8.05 39.18 -21.40
CA ILE A 253 8.06 38.85 -19.96
C ILE A 253 7.78 40.06 -19.05
N GLY A 254 7.63 41.25 -19.63
CA GLY A 254 7.44 42.51 -18.92
C GLY A 254 7.78 43.69 -19.83
N ALA A 255 7.30 44.87 -19.47
CA ALA A 255 7.75 46.13 -20.08
C ALA A 255 9.17 46.49 -19.59
N TRP A 256 9.76 47.55 -20.13
CA TRP A 256 11.05 48.07 -19.66
C TRP A 256 10.97 48.48 -18.19
N HIS A 257 9.98 49.31 -17.84
CA HIS A 257 9.74 49.76 -16.48
C HIS A 257 8.50 49.03 -15.92
N PRO A 258 8.56 48.42 -14.72
CA PRO A 258 9.69 48.41 -13.77
C PRO A 258 10.82 47.44 -14.18
N SER A 259 12.05 47.73 -13.76
CA SER A 259 13.28 46.99 -14.10
C SER A 259 13.43 45.62 -13.41
N HIS A 260 12.32 44.89 -13.27
CA HIS A 260 12.29 43.51 -12.80
C HIS A 260 11.09 42.77 -13.40
N VAL A 261 11.19 41.44 -13.48
CA VAL A 261 10.06 40.62 -13.94
C VAL A 261 9.03 40.53 -12.82
N GLN A 262 7.80 40.96 -13.10
CA GLN A 262 6.71 40.85 -12.14
C GLN A 262 6.37 39.39 -11.84
N TRP A 263 6.06 39.08 -10.58
CA TRP A 263 5.68 37.75 -10.12
C TRP A 263 4.36 37.24 -10.73
N THR A 264 3.56 38.14 -11.29
CA THR A 264 2.30 37.88 -12.00
C THR A 264 2.51 37.24 -13.37
N VAL A 265 3.71 37.36 -13.94
CA VAL A 265 4.04 36.86 -15.28
C VAL A 265 4.15 35.35 -15.26
N ALA A 266 3.50 34.70 -16.23
CA ALA A 266 3.55 33.26 -16.38
C ALA A 266 4.98 32.79 -16.69
N ARG A 267 5.53 31.92 -15.83
CA ARG A 267 6.87 31.30 -16.01
C ARG A 267 6.80 29.78 -15.96
N ALA A 268 7.80 29.11 -16.51
CA ALA A 268 7.97 27.66 -16.39
C ALA A 268 8.26 27.27 -14.92
N GLY A 269 8.02 26.00 -14.57
CA GLY A 269 8.26 25.51 -13.22
C GLY A 269 7.36 24.35 -12.84
N GLN A 270 7.31 24.04 -11.54
CA GLN A 270 6.49 22.94 -11.03
C GLN A 270 5.01 23.07 -11.43
N MET A 271 4.43 21.98 -11.93
CA MET A 271 3.00 21.81 -12.12
C MET A 271 2.51 20.56 -11.39
N GLY A 272 1.39 20.72 -10.70
CA GLY A 272 0.80 19.64 -9.92
C GLY A 272 1.56 19.38 -8.62
N TYR A 273 1.05 18.43 -7.84
CA TYR A 273 1.46 18.22 -6.46
C TYR A 273 1.16 19.41 -5.55
N HIS A 274 0.09 20.14 -5.83
CA HIS A 274 -0.37 21.25 -5.01
C HIS A 274 -1.44 20.78 -4.03
N HIS A 275 -1.53 21.39 -2.85
CA HIS A 275 -2.66 21.20 -1.96
C HIS A 275 -3.89 21.93 -2.53
N ARG A 276 -5.03 21.25 -2.58
CA ARG A 276 -6.31 21.79 -3.05
C ARG A 276 -7.43 21.35 -2.12
N THR A 277 -8.34 22.28 -1.88
CA THR A 277 -9.66 22.02 -1.31
C THR A 277 -10.63 22.11 -2.49
N SER A 278 -11.15 20.97 -2.91
CA SER A 278 -12.21 20.90 -3.91
C SER A 278 -13.53 20.88 -3.16
N VAL A 279 -14.35 21.90 -3.37
CA VAL A 279 -15.56 22.11 -2.57
C VAL A 279 -16.80 21.55 -3.26
N ASN A 280 -17.86 21.30 -2.49
CA ASN A 280 -19.21 21.06 -2.99
C ASN A 280 -19.34 19.76 -3.83
N HIS A 281 -18.76 18.66 -3.35
CA HIS A 281 -19.01 17.32 -3.89
C HIS A 281 -20.22 16.70 -3.21
N LYS A 282 -21.22 16.32 -4.00
CA LYS A 282 -22.39 15.58 -3.52
C LYS A 282 -22.01 14.13 -3.24
N VAL A 283 -22.42 13.61 -2.08
CA VAL A 283 -22.35 12.19 -1.75
C VAL A 283 -23.54 11.49 -2.39
N TYR A 284 -23.28 10.52 -3.27
CA TYR A 284 -24.34 9.74 -3.92
C TYR A 284 -24.66 8.45 -3.20
N ARG A 285 -23.66 7.84 -2.58
CA ARG A 285 -23.84 6.64 -1.78
C ARG A 285 -22.73 6.53 -0.76
N ILE A 286 -23.09 6.07 0.43
CA ILE A 286 -22.16 5.55 1.42
C ILE A 286 -22.43 4.05 1.48
N GLY A 287 -21.48 3.25 0.99
CA GLY A 287 -21.65 1.80 0.91
C GLY A 287 -20.86 1.12 2.03
N LYS A 288 -21.46 0.10 2.64
CA LYS A 288 -20.80 -0.75 3.64
C LYS A 288 -19.95 -1.81 2.95
N GLY A 289 -18.76 -2.04 3.49
CA GLY A 289 -17.84 -3.06 2.96
C GLY A 289 -18.33 -4.49 3.18
N THR A 290 -19.15 -4.70 4.22
CA THR A 290 -19.77 -5.99 4.57
C THR A 290 -20.93 -6.39 3.67
N ASP A 291 -21.54 -5.44 2.97
CA ASP A 291 -22.68 -5.69 2.10
C ASP A 291 -22.22 -6.17 0.72
N GLU A 292 -22.58 -7.41 0.38
CA GLU A 292 -22.31 -8.03 -0.92
C GLU A 292 -23.04 -7.31 -2.07
N GLY A 293 -24.12 -6.58 -1.77
CA GLY A 293 -24.92 -5.80 -2.69
C GLY A 293 -24.61 -4.30 -2.68
N ASN A 294 -23.46 -3.86 -2.16
CA ASN A 294 -23.22 -2.43 -1.94
C ASN A 294 -23.19 -1.54 -3.20
N ALA A 295 -23.10 -2.12 -4.40
CA ALA A 295 -23.26 -1.42 -5.68
C ALA A 295 -24.53 -1.82 -6.45
N THR A 296 -25.38 -2.65 -5.87
CA THR A 296 -26.71 -3.00 -6.40
C THR A 296 -27.68 -1.84 -6.16
N THR A 297 -28.66 -1.70 -7.04
CA THR A 297 -29.78 -0.77 -6.92
C THR A 297 -31.09 -1.55 -7.00
N ASP A 298 -32.23 -0.94 -6.68
CA ASP A 298 -33.52 -1.62 -6.73
C ASP A 298 -33.91 -2.07 -8.15
N PHE A 299 -33.24 -1.52 -9.17
CA PHE A 299 -33.43 -1.84 -10.59
C PHE A 299 -32.49 -2.96 -11.08
N ASP A 300 -31.47 -3.32 -10.30
CA ASP A 300 -30.50 -4.35 -10.69
C ASP A 300 -31.01 -5.75 -10.28
N HIS A 301 -31.09 -6.69 -11.24
CA HIS A 301 -31.48 -8.07 -10.94
C HIS A 301 -30.40 -8.90 -10.22
N SER A 302 -29.14 -8.49 -10.30
CA SER A 302 -28.00 -9.24 -9.75
C SER A 302 -27.26 -8.44 -8.69
N LYS A 303 -26.85 -9.12 -7.62
CA LYS A 303 -26.03 -8.50 -6.58
C LYS A 303 -24.64 -8.20 -7.15
N LYS A 304 -24.18 -6.96 -6.98
CA LYS A 304 -22.85 -6.52 -7.38
C LYS A 304 -22.18 -5.68 -6.30
N GLN A 305 -20.87 -5.87 -6.18
CA GLN A 305 -20.01 -5.04 -5.35
C GLN A 305 -19.40 -3.89 -6.14
N ILE A 306 -19.03 -2.81 -5.45
CA ILE A 306 -18.47 -1.61 -6.08
C ILE A 306 -17.13 -1.85 -6.79
N THR A 307 -16.42 -2.92 -6.43
CA THR A 307 -15.17 -3.31 -7.08
C THR A 307 -15.46 -3.77 -8.51
N PRO A 308 -14.96 -3.05 -9.54
CA PRO A 308 -15.21 -3.44 -10.92
C PRO A 308 -14.53 -4.77 -11.25
N MET A 309 -14.98 -5.46 -12.30
CA MET A 309 -14.34 -6.70 -12.74
C MET A 309 -12.82 -6.51 -12.97
N GLY A 310 -12.00 -7.37 -12.37
CA GLY A 310 -10.54 -7.26 -12.40
C GLY A 310 -9.96 -6.21 -11.42
N GLY A 311 -10.80 -5.61 -10.58
CA GLY A 311 -10.43 -4.62 -9.58
C GLY A 311 -10.24 -3.21 -10.14
N PHE A 312 -10.15 -2.22 -9.24
CA PHE A 312 -9.82 -0.86 -9.66
C PHE A 312 -8.37 -0.82 -10.17
N VAL A 313 -8.19 -0.38 -11.42
CA VAL A 313 -6.88 -0.33 -12.09
C VAL A 313 -5.85 0.41 -11.26
N ARG A 314 -4.76 -0.26 -10.88
CA ARG A 314 -3.69 0.26 -10.01
C ARG A 314 -4.18 0.69 -8.61
N TYR A 315 -5.28 0.15 -8.11
CA TYR A 315 -5.68 0.27 -6.71
C TYR A 315 -5.78 -1.12 -6.09
N GLY A 316 -6.66 -1.96 -6.66
CA GLY A 316 -7.03 -3.27 -6.14
C GLY A 316 -8.53 -3.34 -5.86
N GLU A 317 -8.92 -4.28 -5.02
CA GLU A 317 -10.28 -4.45 -4.52
C GLU A 317 -10.60 -3.42 -3.43
N VAL A 318 -11.86 -3.00 -3.35
CA VAL A 318 -12.40 -2.18 -2.26
C VAL A 318 -13.20 -3.12 -1.37
N LYS A 319 -12.70 -3.36 -0.16
CA LYS A 319 -13.31 -4.29 0.81
C LYS A 319 -13.93 -3.56 2.01
N ASN A 320 -13.50 -2.34 2.25
CA ASN A 320 -14.02 -1.52 3.34
C ASN A 320 -15.17 -0.65 2.86
N ASP A 321 -15.81 0.03 3.81
CA ASP A 321 -16.77 1.09 3.53
C ASP A 321 -16.21 2.11 2.55
N PHE A 322 -17.08 2.72 1.75
CA PHE A 322 -16.68 3.70 0.76
C PHE A 322 -17.69 4.83 0.64
N VAL A 323 -17.19 5.96 0.14
CA VAL A 323 -18.00 7.10 -0.26
C VAL A 323 -17.93 7.26 -1.77
N MET A 324 -19.09 7.32 -2.41
CA MET A 324 -19.23 7.64 -3.82
C MET A 324 -19.55 9.12 -4.00
N LEU A 325 -18.63 9.86 -4.63
CA LEU A 325 -18.77 11.30 -4.83
C LEU A 325 -19.06 11.65 -6.29
N LYS A 326 -19.91 12.66 -6.48
CA LYS A 326 -20.16 13.27 -7.79
C LYS A 326 -18.86 13.81 -8.40
N GLY A 327 -18.60 13.40 -9.64
CA GLY A 327 -17.53 13.92 -10.47
C GLY A 327 -16.14 13.42 -10.07
N SER A 328 -15.13 14.23 -10.42
CA SER A 328 -13.73 13.91 -10.14
C SER A 328 -13.22 14.66 -8.91
N VAL A 329 -12.43 13.98 -8.08
CA VAL A 329 -11.74 14.58 -6.93
C VAL A 329 -10.24 14.75 -7.17
N PRO A 330 -9.54 15.66 -6.48
CA PRO A 330 -8.12 15.91 -6.70
C PRO A 330 -7.24 14.67 -6.44
N GLY A 331 -6.16 14.53 -7.22
CA GLY A 331 -5.11 13.56 -6.92
C GLY A 331 -5.22 12.22 -7.65
N VAL A 332 -4.22 11.37 -7.40
CA VAL A 332 -4.06 10.06 -8.04
C VAL A 332 -4.75 8.96 -7.24
N LYS A 333 -4.97 7.79 -7.84
CA LYS A 333 -5.38 6.58 -7.13
C LYS A 333 -4.41 6.26 -5.98
N LYS A 334 -4.88 5.63 -4.91
CA LYS A 334 -4.15 5.37 -3.64
C LYS A 334 -3.84 6.60 -2.80
N ARG A 335 -4.20 7.81 -3.24
CA ARG A 335 -3.90 9.02 -2.47
C ARG A 335 -4.85 9.15 -1.28
N VAL A 336 -4.28 9.40 -0.11
CA VAL A 336 -5.05 9.81 1.07
C VAL A 336 -5.71 11.17 0.83
N MET A 337 -7.00 11.23 1.10
CA MET A 337 -7.86 12.40 0.98
C MET A 337 -8.45 12.69 2.36
N THR A 338 -8.63 13.97 2.66
CA THR A 338 -9.40 14.37 3.83
C THR A 338 -10.73 14.89 3.33
N LEU A 339 -11.80 14.20 3.73
CA LEU A 339 -13.18 14.60 3.50
C LEU A 339 -13.60 15.49 4.66
N ARG A 340 -14.20 16.63 4.39
CA ARG A 340 -14.65 17.58 5.42
C ARG A 340 -16.09 17.95 5.13
N LYS A 341 -16.92 18.15 6.16
CA LYS A 341 -18.22 18.79 5.99
C LYS A 341 -18.03 20.17 5.34
N SER A 342 -19.05 20.64 4.61
CA SER A 342 -18.97 21.94 3.95
C SER A 342 -18.78 23.07 4.96
N MET A 343 -18.08 24.12 4.53
CA MET A 343 -17.93 25.35 5.32
C MET A 343 -19.23 26.16 5.39
N PHE A 344 -20.13 25.94 4.44
CA PHE A 344 -21.35 26.71 4.27
C PHE A 344 -22.55 25.78 4.23
N VAL A 345 -23.67 26.24 4.77
CA VAL A 345 -24.95 25.56 4.60
C VAL A 345 -25.39 25.75 3.16
N HIS A 346 -25.63 24.64 2.45
CA HIS A 346 -26.07 24.69 1.07
C HIS A 346 -27.60 24.76 0.98
N THR A 347 -28.12 25.79 0.32
CA THR A 347 -29.56 26.00 0.13
C THR A 347 -30.01 25.83 -1.33
N SER A 348 -29.07 25.69 -2.27
CA SER A 348 -29.42 25.55 -3.68
C SER A 348 -30.15 24.23 -3.95
N ARG A 349 -31.16 24.25 -4.83
CA ARG A 349 -31.90 23.03 -5.24
C ARG A 349 -30.99 21.88 -5.66
N ARG A 350 -29.91 22.17 -6.41
CA ARG A 350 -28.88 21.18 -6.81
C ARG A 350 -28.18 20.51 -5.63
N ALA A 351 -28.01 21.22 -4.53
CA ALA A 351 -27.33 20.70 -3.34
C ALA A 351 -28.28 19.91 -2.44
N LEU A 352 -29.55 20.30 -2.36
CA LEU A 352 -30.59 19.64 -1.55
C LEU A 352 -31.30 18.50 -2.28
N GLU A 353 -31.00 18.30 -3.57
CA GLU A 353 -31.56 17.23 -4.39
C GLU A 353 -31.31 15.85 -3.77
N LYS A 354 -32.37 15.06 -3.57
CA LYS A 354 -32.24 13.67 -3.15
C LYS A 354 -31.78 12.81 -4.33
N VAL A 355 -30.84 11.91 -4.11
CA VAL A 355 -30.26 11.09 -5.18
C VAL A 355 -30.70 9.64 -5.04
N GLU A 356 -31.48 9.21 -6.01
CA GLU A 356 -31.82 7.82 -6.25
C GLU A 356 -30.97 7.27 -7.40
N LEU A 357 -30.24 6.19 -7.17
CA LEU A 357 -29.35 5.57 -8.16
C LEU A 357 -30.10 4.44 -8.85
N LYS A 358 -30.16 4.49 -10.18
CA LYS A 358 -30.73 3.43 -11.03
C LYS A 358 -29.73 2.38 -11.47
N TRP A 359 -28.47 2.78 -11.61
CA TRP A 359 -27.42 1.86 -12.04
C TRP A 359 -26.05 2.35 -11.62
N ILE A 360 -25.20 1.43 -11.20
CA ILE A 360 -23.78 1.66 -10.93
C ILE A 360 -22.98 0.73 -11.83
N ASP A 361 -22.04 1.29 -12.60
CA ASP A 361 -21.22 0.52 -13.53
C ASP A 361 -20.09 -0.23 -12.79
N THR A 362 -20.14 -1.56 -12.81
CA THR A 362 -19.12 -2.47 -12.26
C THR A 362 -18.31 -3.18 -13.34
N SER A 363 -18.45 -2.77 -14.61
CA SER A 363 -17.65 -3.30 -15.71
C SER A 363 -16.14 -3.08 -15.53
N SER A 364 -15.33 -3.93 -16.16
CA SER A 364 -13.87 -3.77 -16.13
C SER A 364 -13.45 -2.39 -16.62
N LYS A 365 -12.66 -1.70 -15.80
CA LYS A 365 -12.01 -0.42 -16.16
C LYS A 365 -10.60 -0.61 -16.70
N PHE A 366 -10.15 -1.86 -16.85
CA PHE A 366 -8.91 -2.24 -17.52
C PHE A 366 -9.24 -2.67 -18.95
N GLY A 367 -9.21 -1.72 -19.88
CA GLY A 367 -9.74 -1.89 -21.24
C GLY A 367 -11.20 -1.46 -21.33
N HIS A 368 -11.93 -2.04 -22.29
CA HIS A 368 -13.36 -1.80 -22.51
C HIS A 368 -14.15 -2.98 -21.96
N GLY A 369 -14.72 -2.84 -20.76
CA GLY A 369 -15.52 -3.89 -20.13
C GLY A 369 -16.94 -3.96 -20.70
N ALA A 370 -17.31 -5.10 -21.27
CA ALA A 370 -18.66 -5.34 -21.79
C ALA A 370 -19.64 -5.86 -20.73
N TYR A 371 -19.14 -6.62 -19.74
CA TYR A 371 -19.98 -7.29 -18.72
C TYR A 371 -19.88 -6.58 -17.37
N GLN A 372 -20.94 -6.64 -16.57
CA GLN A 372 -21.01 -6.08 -15.22
C GLN A 372 -20.54 -7.07 -14.16
N THR A 373 -20.80 -8.37 -14.36
CA THR A 373 -20.45 -9.44 -13.40
C THR A 373 -19.66 -10.57 -14.06
N PRO A 374 -18.86 -11.33 -13.29
CA PRO A 374 -18.22 -12.55 -13.80
C PRO A 374 -19.21 -13.60 -14.27
N ALA A 375 -20.39 -13.69 -13.64
CA ALA A 375 -21.46 -14.62 -14.00
C ALA A 375 -22.05 -14.29 -15.39
N GLU A 376 -22.36 -13.01 -15.65
CA GLU A 376 -22.80 -12.52 -16.96
C GLU A 376 -21.78 -12.85 -18.05
N LYS A 377 -20.48 -12.61 -17.78
CA LYS A 377 -19.42 -12.96 -18.72
C LYS A 377 -19.37 -14.47 -18.99
N LYS A 378 -19.51 -15.32 -17.96
CA LYS A 378 -19.49 -16.77 -18.11
C LYS A 378 -20.70 -17.25 -18.92
N GLN A 379 -21.88 -16.69 -18.68
CA GLN A 379 -23.09 -17.01 -19.42
C GLN A 379 -22.98 -16.63 -20.90
N PHE A 380 -22.44 -15.44 -21.20
CA PHE A 380 -22.27 -14.99 -22.59
C PHE A 380 -21.20 -15.78 -23.35
N VAL A 381 -20.04 -16.00 -22.74
CA VAL A 381 -18.90 -16.65 -23.41
C VAL A 381 -19.07 -18.17 -23.46
N GLY A 382 -19.88 -18.75 -22.58
CA GLY A 382 -20.06 -20.18 -22.47
C GLY A 382 -18.85 -20.89 -21.86
N THR A 383 -18.81 -22.22 -22.02
CA THR A 383 -17.75 -23.08 -21.49
C THR A 383 -16.46 -22.87 -22.27
N LEU A 384 -15.40 -22.42 -21.60
CA LEU A 384 -14.08 -22.26 -22.18
C LEU A 384 -13.22 -23.49 -21.94
N LYS A 385 -12.14 -23.66 -22.73
CA LYS A 385 -11.17 -24.75 -22.56
C LYS A 385 -10.63 -24.87 -21.12
N LYS A 386 -10.38 -23.73 -20.47
CA LYS A 386 -9.90 -23.67 -19.07
C LYS A 386 -10.93 -24.18 -18.04
N ASP A 387 -12.21 -24.16 -18.40
CA ASP A 387 -13.29 -24.62 -17.54
C ASP A 387 -13.43 -26.15 -17.64
N LEU A 388 -13.06 -26.74 -18.79
CA LEU A 388 -13.01 -28.19 -19.02
C LEU A 388 -11.82 -28.87 -18.33
N THR A 389 -10.69 -28.17 -18.16
CA THR A 389 -9.53 -28.72 -17.45
C THR A 389 -9.76 -28.90 -15.95
N GLN A 390 -10.78 -28.27 -15.37
CA GLN A 390 -11.14 -28.46 -13.96
C GLN A 390 -11.96 -29.74 -13.70
N SER A 391 -12.40 -30.45 -14.75
CA SER A 391 -13.22 -31.67 -14.63
C SER A 391 -12.45 -32.97 -14.86
N SER A 392 -11.11 -32.95 -14.84
CA SER A 392 -10.33 -34.19 -14.77
C SER A 392 -10.18 -34.61 -13.30
N PRO A 393 -10.65 -35.81 -12.90
CA PRO A 393 -10.56 -36.29 -11.51
C PRO A 393 -9.12 -36.52 -11.02
N TYR A 394 -8.10 -36.29 -11.85
CA TYR A 394 -6.69 -36.48 -11.49
C TYR A 394 -5.92 -35.20 -11.10
N GLU A 395 -6.59 -34.05 -10.97
CA GLU A 395 -5.94 -32.80 -10.52
C GLU A 395 -6.64 -32.13 -9.32
N THR A 396 -6.77 -32.85 -8.20
CA THR A 396 -6.76 -32.19 -6.88
C THR A 396 -5.33 -31.86 -6.49
N ARG A 397 -4.75 -30.83 -7.13
CA ARG A 397 -3.61 -30.10 -6.57
C ARG A 397 -4.12 -28.74 -6.04
N PRO A 398 -3.76 -28.34 -4.82
CA PRO A 398 -4.26 -27.10 -4.25
C PRO A 398 -3.82 -25.89 -5.09
N ASN A 399 -4.76 -24.98 -5.36
CA ASN A 399 -4.56 -23.75 -6.11
C ASN A 399 -3.40 -22.91 -5.53
N TYR A 400 -2.24 -22.95 -6.18
CA TYR A 400 -1.16 -21.99 -5.95
C TYR A 400 -1.59 -20.61 -6.46
N HIS A 401 -1.81 -19.70 -5.53
CA HIS A 401 -1.80 -18.26 -5.79
C HIS A 401 -0.46 -17.87 -6.43
N TYR A 402 -0.49 -17.14 -7.55
CA TYR A 402 0.72 -16.54 -8.14
C TYR A 402 1.27 -15.44 -7.23
N SER A 403 1.98 -15.84 -6.17
CA SER A 403 2.85 -14.96 -5.41
C SER A 403 4.05 -15.67 -4.79
N THR A 404 4.63 -16.66 -5.48
CA THR A 404 6.03 -17.11 -5.33
C THR A 404 6.23 -18.25 -6.33
N MET A 405 7.22 -18.15 -7.22
CA MET A 405 7.70 -19.36 -7.90
C MET A 405 8.24 -20.31 -6.82
N PRO A 406 7.91 -21.61 -6.87
CA PRO A 406 8.44 -22.56 -5.91
C PRO A 406 9.95 -22.57 -6.02
N THR A 407 10.64 -22.59 -4.88
CA THR A 407 12.09 -22.78 -4.90
C THR A 407 12.39 -24.20 -5.39
N VAL A 408 13.59 -24.42 -5.96
CA VAL A 408 14.05 -25.75 -6.45
C VAL A 408 13.78 -26.87 -5.42
N LYS A 409 13.84 -26.53 -4.12
CA LYS A 409 13.53 -27.42 -2.99
C LYS A 409 12.10 -27.99 -3.02
N GLU A 410 11.09 -27.19 -3.38
CA GLU A 410 9.68 -27.61 -3.38
C GLU A 410 9.33 -28.48 -4.60
N ILE A 411 9.99 -28.23 -5.74
CA ILE A 411 9.88 -29.06 -6.95
C ILE A 411 10.55 -30.43 -6.71
N CYS A 412 11.72 -30.46 -6.06
CA CYS A 412 12.39 -31.70 -5.68
C CYS A 412 11.55 -32.53 -4.70
N MET A 413 10.88 -31.91 -3.72
CA MET A 413 10.01 -32.64 -2.78
C MET A 413 8.76 -33.22 -3.44
N GLN A 414 8.15 -32.50 -4.39
CA GLN A 414 7.01 -33.02 -5.15
C GLN A 414 7.41 -34.18 -6.07
N ASN A 415 8.57 -34.08 -6.70
CA ASN A 415 9.10 -35.17 -7.53
C ASN A 415 9.55 -36.38 -6.68
N LEU A 416 10.08 -36.19 -5.47
CA LEU A 416 10.43 -37.30 -4.58
C LEU A 416 9.19 -38.05 -4.08
N ALA A 417 8.13 -37.32 -3.70
CA ALA A 417 6.89 -37.91 -3.23
C ALA A 417 6.16 -38.71 -4.32
N SER A 418 6.17 -38.25 -5.58
CA SER A 418 5.62 -39.01 -6.71
C SER A 418 6.50 -40.20 -7.14
N ASN A 419 7.79 -40.20 -6.75
CA ASN A 419 8.71 -41.29 -7.04
C ASN A 419 8.66 -42.40 -5.96
N LEU A 420 8.22 -42.11 -4.73
CA LEU A 420 8.04 -43.12 -3.68
C LEU A 420 6.84 -44.06 -3.95
N SER A 421 5.78 -43.57 -4.60
CA SER A 421 4.62 -44.40 -5.00
C SER A 421 4.87 -45.29 -6.22
N ILE A 422 6.05 -45.20 -6.85
CA ILE A 422 6.42 -46.02 -8.02
C ILE A 422 7.24 -47.26 -7.60
N TRP A 423 7.62 -47.37 -6.33
CA TRP A 423 8.45 -48.45 -5.79
C TRP A 423 7.65 -49.60 -5.14
N GLU A 424 6.32 -49.63 -5.31
CA GLU A 424 5.46 -50.73 -4.81
C GLU A 424 5.38 -51.95 -5.78
N HIS A 425 6.10 -51.93 -6.90
CA HIS A 425 6.26 -53.10 -7.76
C HIS A 425 7.69 -53.63 -7.67
N GLU A 426 7.98 -54.34 -6.59
CA GLU A 426 8.91 -55.48 -6.47
C GLU A 426 9.04 -55.86 -4.97
N ASN A 427 8.19 -56.78 -4.52
CA ASN A 427 8.27 -57.64 -3.32
C ASN A 427 8.72 -57.09 -1.94
N HIS A 428 8.62 -55.80 -1.65
CA HIS A 428 8.74 -55.30 -0.27
C HIS A 428 7.69 -54.23 0.06
N THR A 429 7.02 -54.37 1.21
CA THR A 429 6.03 -53.40 1.71
C THR A 429 6.69 -52.39 2.64
N ILE A 430 6.61 -51.10 2.29
CA ILE A 430 7.11 -50.01 3.14
C ILE A 430 6.04 -49.70 4.19
N GLN A 431 6.20 -50.19 5.43
CA GLN A 431 5.16 -50.01 6.44
C GLN A 431 5.07 -48.59 7.00
N HIS A 432 6.17 -47.82 7.06
CA HIS A 432 6.14 -46.39 7.41
C HIS A 432 7.32 -45.60 6.81
N ALA A 433 7.01 -44.43 6.22
CA ALA A 433 7.99 -43.43 5.80
C ALA A 433 7.66 -42.09 6.47
N VAL A 434 8.59 -41.55 7.27
CA VAL A 434 8.43 -40.24 7.92
C VAL A 434 9.43 -39.25 7.32
N ILE A 435 8.91 -38.19 6.70
CA ILE A 435 9.70 -37.06 6.23
C ILE A 435 9.77 -36.03 7.37
N ALA A 436 10.91 -35.93 8.05
CA ALA A 436 11.16 -34.90 9.05
C ALA A 436 12.06 -33.79 8.46
N ASP A 437 11.54 -32.56 8.41
CA ASP A 437 12.35 -31.38 8.06
C ASP A 437 13.28 -31.04 9.24
N SER A 438 14.57 -31.34 9.10
CA SER A 438 15.58 -31.03 10.12
C SER A 438 16.05 -29.58 10.09
N GLY A 439 15.49 -28.74 9.20
CA GLY A 439 15.80 -27.31 9.13
C GLY A 439 17.17 -26.97 8.51
N THR A 440 17.92 -27.96 8.04
CA THR A 440 19.16 -27.80 7.24
C THR A 440 19.09 -28.74 6.05
N SER A 441 19.51 -28.28 4.87
CA SER A 441 19.27 -28.85 3.52
C SER A 441 19.75 -30.30 3.27
N GLN A 442 19.19 -31.26 3.98
CA GLN A 442 19.36 -32.70 3.78
C GLN A 442 17.99 -33.38 3.85
N ILE A 443 17.80 -34.41 3.04
CA ILE A 443 16.63 -35.29 3.07
C ILE A 443 17.12 -36.60 3.69
N LEU A 444 16.56 -36.99 4.84
CA LEU A 444 16.81 -38.31 5.43
C LEU A 444 15.77 -39.29 4.86
N LEU A 445 16.24 -40.39 4.29
CA LEU A 445 15.41 -41.54 3.91
C LEU A 445 15.69 -42.63 4.94
N ILE A 446 14.68 -42.99 5.74
CA ILE A 446 14.75 -44.13 6.66
C ILE A 446 13.85 -45.20 6.06
N CYS A 447 14.45 -46.28 5.59
CA CYS A 447 13.74 -47.49 5.19
C CYS A 447 13.83 -48.49 6.34
N VAL A 448 12.69 -49.01 6.79
CA VAL A 448 12.64 -50.20 7.64
C VAL A 448 12.28 -51.34 6.72
N CYS A 449 13.19 -52.29 6.54
CA CYS A 449 12.94 -53.52 5.77
C CYS A 449 12.52 -54.61 6.76
N ASP A 450 11.46 -55.34 6.42
CA ASP A 450 11.04 -56.52 7.18
C ASP A 450 12.16 -57.57 7.11
N GLY A 451 12.60 -58.03 8.28
CA GLY A 451 13.81 -58.82 8.47
C GLY A 451 13.82 -60.13 7.68
N GLN A 452 14.56 -60.14 6.58
CA GLN A 452 15.25 -61.32 6.07
C GLN A 452 16.73 -60.99 5.84
N GLU A 453 17.55 -61.88 6.37
CA GLU A 453 18.99 -61.78 6.56
C GLU A 453 19.74 -61.99 5.23
N ASP A 454 20.86 -61.29 5.11
CA ASP A 454 21.92 -61.42 4.10
C ASP A 454 21.66 -60.90 2.67
N PHE A 455 22.11 -59.66 2.43
CA PHE A 455 22.48 -59.18 1.10
C PHE A 455 23.93 -58.68 1.13
N GLU A 456 24.75 -59.11 0.16
CA GLU A 456 26.14 -58.62 0.02
C GLU A 456 26.19 -57.31 -0.79
N GLU A 457 25.34 -57.18 -1.83
CA GLU A 457 25.30 -56.02 -2.73
C GLU A 457 23.89 -55.79 -3.33
N ILE A 458 23.42 -54.53 -3.34
CA ILE A 458 22.18 -54.11 -4.02
C ILE A 458 22.50 -52.99 -5.03
N ARG A 459 22.20 -53.20 -6.31
CA ARG A 459 22.47 -52.24 -7.39
C ARG A 459 21.20 -51.71 -8.03
N ALA A 460 21.07 -50.39 -8.14
CA ALA A 460 19.94 -49.71 -8.77
C ALA A 460 20.42 -48.69 -9.80
N CYS A 461 19.72 -48.55 -10.93
CA CYS A 461 20.06 -47.55 -11.95
C CYS A 461 18.85 -46.69 -12.31
N LYS A 462 19.11 -45.40 -12.62
CA LYS A 462 18.07 -44.49 -13.12
C LYS A 462 18.63 -43.56 -14.19
N ASN A 463 17.90 -43.49 -15.29
CA ASN A 463 18.11 -42.49 -16.33
C ASN A 463 17.27 -41.26 -16.00
N PHE A 464 17.86 -40.07 -16.09
CA PHE A 464 17.10 -38.82 -16.00
C PHE A 464 17.55 -37.84 -17.07
N GLU A 465 16.60 -37.13 -17.63
CA GLU A 465 16.81 -36.19 -18.73
C GLU A 465 16.83 -34.76 -18.20
N ALA A 466 17.91 -34.04 -18.48
CA ALA A 466 18.05 -32.64 -18.09
C ALA A 466 18.65 -31.84 -19.24
N ASN A 467 17.98 -30.75 -19.64
CA ASN A 467 18.40 -29.86 -20.73
C ASN A 467 18.68 -30.60 -22.06
N GLY A 468 17.90 -31.65 -22.36
CA GLY A 468 18.04 -32.43 -23.60
C GLY A 468 19.21 -33.43 -23.61
N VAL A 469 19.82 -33.70 -22.45
CA VAL A 469 20.85 -34.72 -22.28
C VAL A 469 20.38 -35.74 -21.25
N THR A 470 20.49 -37.03 -21.58
CA THR A 470 20.12 -38.14 -20.71
C THR A 470 21.32 -38.58 -19.88
N TYR A 471 21.18 -38.58 -18.57
CA TYR A 471 22.20 -39.03 -17.63
C TYR A 471 21.77 -40.35 -16.99
N LYS A 472 22.65 -41.35 -17.03
CA LYS A 472 22.46 -42.63 -16.32
C LYS A 472 23.27 -42.59 -15.03
N ILE A 473 22.60 -42.69 -13.89
CA ILE A 473 23.25 -42.85 -12.58
C ILE A 473 23.02 -44.27 -12.11
N ILE A 474 24.09 -44.92 -11.68
CA ILE A 474 24.06 -46.26 -11.11
C ILE A 474 24.50 -46.12 -9.65
N GLY A 475 23.67 -46.58 -8.73
CA GLY A 475 23.95 -46.63 -7.29
C GLY A 475 24.11 -48.08 -6.84
N THR A 476 25.15 -48.37 -6.06
CA THR A 476 25.45 -49.71 -5.53
C THR A 476 25.58 -49.61 -4.02
N LEU A 477 24.88 -50.46 -3.26
CA LEU A 477 24.94 -50.56 -1.81
C LEU A 477 25.62 -51.90 -1.44
N THR A 478 26.82 -51.85 -0.88
CA THR A 478 27.60 -53.03 -0.45
C THR A 478 27.70 -53.08 1.08
N ARG A 479 27.65 -54.28 1.66
CA ARG A 479 27.89 -54.51 3.09
C ARG A 479 29.35 -54.93 3.30
N GLU A 480 30.13 -54.16 4.06
CA GLU A 480 31.51 -54.48 4.44
C GLU A 480 31.65 -54.60 5.97
N GLU A 481 32.29 -55.66 6.45
CA GLU A 481 32.53 -55.84 7.88
C GLU A 481 33.93 -55.37 8.26
N VAL A 482 34.03 -54.27 9.02
CA VAL A 482 35.33 -53.71 9.43
C VAL A 482 35.38 -53.64 10.96
N ALA A 483 36.32 -54.38 11.55
CA ALA A 483 36.52 -54.47 13.00
C ALA A 483 35.28 -54.93 13.80
N GLY A 484 34.52 -55.90 13.25
CA GLY A 484 33.37 -56.52 13.91
C GLY A 484 32.11 -55.63 13.96
N GLN A 485 32.01 -54.66 13.05
CA GLN A 485 30.81 -53.86 12.84
C GLN A 485 30.46 -53.86 11.35
N ASP A 486 29.18 -54.09 11.04
CA ASP A 486 28.64 -53.95 9.69
C ASP A 486 28.68 -52.48 9.26
N MET A 487 29.39 -52.20 8.18
CA MET A 487 29.34 -50.95 7.44
C MET A 487 28.62 -51.17 6.11
N PHE A 488 27.87 -50.16 5.67
CA PHE A 488 27.20 -50.18 4.38
C PHE A 488 27.77 -49.05 3.53
N VAL A 489 28.37 -49.39 2.40
CA VAL A 489 29.00 -48.46 1.45
C VAL A 489 28.03 -48.21 0.31
N VAL A 490 27.80 -46.95 -0.03
CA VAL A 490 27.01 -46.57 -1.21
C VAL A 490 27.91 -45.90 -2.23
N GLU A 491 28.08 -46.53 -3.39
CA GLU A 491 28.82 -45.99 -4.53
C GLU A 491 27.85 -45.48 -5.61
N PHE A 492 28.15 -44.31 -6.18
CA PHE A 492 27.43 -43.79 -7.34
C PHE A 492 28.41 -43.64 -8.51
N GLU A 493 28.15 -44.35 -9.62
CA GLU A 493 28.88 -44.18 -10.87
C GLU A 493 28.07 -43.34 -11.86
N ARG A 494 28.72 -42.29 -12.37
CA ARG A 494 28.32 -41.58 -13.59
C ARG A 494 29.08 -42.24 -14.73
N ASP A 495 28.37 -42.66 -15.77
CA ASP A 495 28.98 -43.32 -16.93
C ASP A 495 29.80 -42.30 -17.75
N GLU A 496 31.01 -42.03 -17.24
CA GLU A 496 32.21 -41.40 -17.80
C GLU A 496 33.13 -40.94 -16.63
N GLY A 497 33.64 -41.91 -15.87
CA GLY A 497 35.03 -41.87 -15.37
C GLY A 497 35.40 -41.15 -14.06
N LEU A 498 34.51 -40.96 -13.07
CA LEU A 498 34.94 -40.52 -11.72
C LEU A 498 34.12 -41.19 -10.60
N ARG A 499 34.81 -41.98 -9.76
CA ARG A 499 34.30 -42.57 -8.50
C ARG A 499 34.59 -41.61 -7.34
N GLU A 500 33.60 -41.25 -6.54
CA GLU A 500 33.79 -40.53 -5.27
C GLU A 500 33.20 -41.36 -4.11
N PHE A 501 34.03 -41.67 -3.12
CA PHE A 501 33.67 -42.44 -1.92
C PHE A 501 33.23 -41.50 -0.78
N PHE A 502 32.15 -41.83 -0.05
CA PHE A 502 31.74 -41.12 1.16
C PHE A 502 31.65 -42.09 2.36
N ASP A 503 32.49 -41.87 3.37
CA ASP A 503 32.52 -42.62 4.64
C ASP A 503 31.62 -41.93 5.69
N ALA A 504 30.71 -42.67 6.33
CA ALA A 504 29.76 -42.12 7.31
C ALA A 504 29.67 -43.00 8.57
N ARG A 505 30.33 -42.58 9.66
CA ARG A 505 30.16 -43.18 11.00
C ARG A 505 29.12 -42.42 11.83
N TYR A 506 28.14 -43.13 12.39
CA TYR A 506 27.05 -42.57 13.21
C TYR A 506 27.31 -42.76 14.73
N ARG A 507 26.92 -41.79 15.58
CA ARG A 507 26.77 -41.97 17.03
C ARG A 507 25.65 -41.09 17.58
N ILE A 508 24.70 -41.68 18.32
CA ILE A 508 23.55 -41.00 18.94
C ILE A 508 23.85 -40.69 20.41
N LYS A 509 23.66 -39.43 20.86
CA LYS A 509 22.92 -39.04 22.08
C LYS A 509 22.90 -37.52 22.32
N ASN A 510 21.87 -37.11 23.06
CA ASN A 510 21.29 -35.78 23.22
C ASN A 510 22.11 -34.74 24.03
N GLN A 511 22.11 -33.48 23.52
CA GLN A 511 22.38 -32.15 24.14
C GLN A 511 23.79 -31.81 24.67
N PRO A 512 24.19 -30.52 24.88
CA PRO A 512 23.89 -29.23 24.23
C PRO A 512 25.14 -28.58 23.55
N LYS A 513 24.95 -27.48 22.80
CA LYS A 513 25.95 -26.72 22.01
C LYS A 513 27.35 -26.58 22.64
N TYR A 514 28.39 -27.06 21.94
CA TYR A 514 29.75 -26.48 21.94
C TYR A 514 30.46 -26.80 20.61
N TYR A 515 30.70 -25.79 19.77
CA TYR A 515 31.61 -25.92 18.63
C TYR A 515 33.04 -26.05 19.16
N SER A 516 33.84 -26.95 18.58
CA SER A 516 35.25 -27.10 18.97
C SER A 516 36.03 -25.81 18.68
N ARG A 517 37.01 -25.48 19.53
CA ARG A 517 37.87 -24.28 19.37
C ARG A 517 38.57 -24.22 18.01
N VAL A 518 38.79 -25.37 17.37
CA VAL A 518 39.42 -25.48 16.05
C VAL A 518 38.47 -24.98 14.95
N ILE A 519 37.18 -25.35 15.04
CA ILE A 519 36.15 -24.89 14.08
C ILE A 519 35.87 -23.40 14.25
N MET A 520 35.84 -22.89 15.48
CA MET A 520 35.66 -21.46 15.73
C MET A 520 36.84 -20.64 15.21
N ARG A 521 38.08 -21.14 15.33
CA ARG A 521 39.27 -20.45 14.81
C ARG A 521 39.28 -20.41 13.28
N HIS A 522 38.91 -21.52 12.64
CA HIS A 522 38.83 -21.59 11.18
C HIS A 522 37.71 -20.69 10.60
N LEU A 523 36.56 -20.61 11.27
CA LEU A 523 35.49 -19.68 10.89
C LEU A 523 35.89 -18.21 11.06
N GLN A 524 36.71 -17.91 12.06
CA GLN A 524 37.21 -16.56 12.31
C GLN A 524 38.28 -16.15 11.28
N GLU A 525 39.16 -17.07 10.91
CA GLU A 525 40.13 -16.88 9.80
C GLU A 525 39.43 -16.62 8.45
N LEU A 526 38.34 -17.35 8.16
CA LEU A 526 37.54 -17.15 6.95
C LEU A 526 36.76 -15.82 6.93
N GLU A 527 36.34 -15.31 8.10
CA GLU A 527 35.71 -13.99 8.21
C GLU A 527 36.71 -12.85 8.04
N ASP A 528 37.92 -13.01 8.59
CA ASP A 528 39.01 -12.03 8.49
C ASP A 528 39.55 -11.90 7.05
N GLU A 529 39.77 -13.03 6.35
CA GLU A 529 40.17 -13.03 4.93
C GLU A 529 39.14 -12.33 4.03
N ARG A 530 37.85 -12.54 4.31
CA ARG A 530 36.75 -11.91 3.57
C ARG A 530 36.65 -10.42 3.87
N GLY A 531 36.97 -10.00 5.10
CA GLY A 531 37.12 -8.61 5.51
C GLY A 531 38.26 -7.90 4.79
N GLU A 532 39.44 -8.52 4.72
CA GLU A 532 40.61 -7.97 4.03
C GLU A 532 40.38 -7.81 2.52
N GLN A 533 39.74 -8.80 1.88
CA GLN A 533 39.36 -8.69 0.47
C GLN A 533 38.37 -7.53 0.22
N GLU A 534 37.45 -7.26 1.15
CA GLU A 534 36.51 -6.15 1.03
C GLU A 534 37.21 -4.79 1.22
N VAL A 535 38.18 -4.70 2.14
CA VAL A 535 39.00 -3.50 2.36
C VAL A 535 39.86 -3.21 1.13
N ARG A 536 40.60 -4.19 0.59
CA ARG A 536 41.35 -4.05 -0.67
C ARG A 536 40.46 -3.59 -1.84
N ARG A 537 39.22 -4.09 -1.92
CA ARG A 537 38.26 -3.69 -2.95
C ARG A 537 37.78 -2.25 -2.77
N LYS A 538 37.62 -1.78 -1.53
CA LYS A 538 37.28 -0.37 -1.21
C LYS A 538 38.46 0.56 -1.50
N GLU A 539 39.68 0.17 -1.19
CA GLU A 539 40.91 0.93 -1.47
C GLU A 539 41.16 1.07 -2.98
N LYS A 540 41.06 -0.03 -3.75
CA LYS A 540 41.14 0.03 -5.22
C LYS A 540 40.10 0.98 -5.82
N LYS A 541 38.87 1.01 -5.27
CA LYS A 541 37.83 1.97 -5.68
C LYS A 541 38.16 3.41 -5.29
N ARG A 542 38.80 3.64 -4.13
CA ARG A 542 39.22 4.96 -3.67
C ARG A 542 40.37 5.51 -4.53
N ALA A 543 41.42 4.71 -4.76
CA ALA A 543 42.54 5.06 -5.63
C ALA A 543 42.09 5.40 -7.06
N LYS A 544 41.12 4.65 -7.61
CA LYS A 544 40.52 4.95 -8.91
C LYS A 544 39.81 6.31 -8.95
N ARG A 545 39.12 6.69 -7.86
CA ARG A 545 38.45 8.00 -7.75
C ARG A 545 39.46 9.14 -7.58
N GLU A 546 40.54 8.93 -6.84
CA GLU A 546 41.61 9.92 -6.66
C GLU A 546 42.36 10.17 -7.98
N ARG A 547 42.70 9.11 -8.74
CA ARG A 547 43.25 9.25 -10.10
C ARG A 547 42.32 10.02 -11.05
N GLN A 548 41.00 9.78 -10.97
CA GLN A 548 40.02 10.52 -11.76
C GLN A 548 39.89 12.00 -11.34
N ARG A 549 40.06 12.30 -10.04
CA ARG A 549 40.09 13.68 -9.54
C ARG A 549 41.37 14.40 -9.96
N ALA A 550 42.53 13.76 -9.87
CA ALA A 550 43.80 14.30 -10.33
C ALA A 550 43.78 14.61 -11.83
N LYS A 551 43.28 13.69 -12.67
CA LYS A 551 43.08 13.95 -14.11
C LYS A 551 42.16 15.14 -14.39
N LYS A 552 41.10 15.32 -13.60
CA LYS A 552 40.20 16.48 -13.72
C LYS A 552 40.82 17.79 -13.22
N ALA A 553 41.78 17.72 -12.28
CA ALA A 553 42.50 18.89 -11.77
C ALA A 553 43.57 19.36 -12.77
N CYS A 554 44.36 18.45 -13.36
CA CYS A 554 45.28 18.79 -14.46
C CYS A 554 44.55 19.42 -15.64
N ALA A 555 43.46 18.81 -16.11
CA ALA A 555 42.67 19.35 -17.23
C ALA A 555 42.06 20.75 -16.95
N LYS A 556 41.97 21.16 -15.68
CA LYS A 556 41.54 22.50 -15.27
C LYS A 556 42.67 23.52 -15.18
N LEU A 557 43.91 23.07 -14.99
CA LEU A 557 45.10 23.92 -14.99
C LEU A 557 45.53 24.23 -16.44
N ASP A 558 45.40 23.26 -17.35
CA ASP A 558 45.70 23.43 -18.78
C ASP A 558 44.65 24.26 -19.55
N SER A 559 43.60 24.75 -18.87
CA SER A 559 42.50 25.53 -19.47
C SER A 559 42.26 26.89 -18.82
N ALA A 560 43.20 27.38 -18.02
CA ALA A 560 43.26 28.78 -17.60
C ALA A 560 44.18 29.55 -18.58
N PRO A 561 43.77 30.74 -19.07
CA PRO A 561 44.57 31.56 -19.97
C PRO A 561 45.85 32.09 -19.32
#